data_AF-A0A9Q4DJ71-F1
#
_entry.id   AF-A0A9Q4DJ71-F1
#
_cell.length_a   1.000
_cell.length_b   1.000
_cell.length_c   1.000
_cell.angle_alpha   90.00
_cell.angle_beta   90.00
_cell.angle_gamma   90.00
#
_symmetry.space_group_name_H-M   'P 1'
#
loop_
_entity.id
_entity.type
_entity.pdbx_description
1 polymer ?
#
loop_
_entity_poly.entity_id
_entity_poly.type
_entity_poly.pdbx_seq_one_letter_code
_entity_poly.pdbx_strand_id
1 'polypeptide(L)'
;MANPVKYESLIVVCNGLERLFGNIVKVLSYPFHALFPKLRFTIPEYSPAKIKSKQNIRITKTIWQTNYSNKVTLPVYANYLFNRLMSLSYDYRYVSTEDRETYIKENADTRTFSAYSKLTDGAAQADFWRVFTLLQEGGVYIDIDGHLVFPISQIIRENDQEVLIKRRDKYTNFFLACEKGHPILKDTLEIIISNIENRRIEGGVFVMTGPETLNVAIGTKSVNTRRDKTTCAQGTFTNEYFQYIDKPRSKWNYKKNDELLK
;
A
#
# COMPACT_ATOMS: atom_id res chain seq x y z
N MET A 1 -14.30 16.98 6.56
CA MET A 1 -15.12 17.02 5.34
C MET A 1 -14.27 16.53 4.17
N ALA A 2 -14.81 15.73 3.27
CA ALA A 2 -14.06 15.25 2.10
C ALA A 2 -13.79 16.41 1.13
N ASN A 3 -12.52 16.61 0.75
CA ASN A 3 -12.18 17.64 -0.22
C ASN A 3 -12.74 17.25 -1.60
N PRO A 4 -13.46 18.14 -2.30
CA PRO A 4 -14.07 17.80 -3.59
C PRO A 4 -13.00 17.39 -4.60
N VAL A 5 -13.18 16.27 -5.29
CA VAL A 5 -12.23 15.76 -6.28
C VAL A 5 -12.36 16.59 -7.56
N LYS A 6 -11.26 17.22 -7.99
CA LYS A 6 -11.23 18.00 -9.23
C LYS A 6 -11.27 17.02 -10.42
N TYR A 7 -12.06 17.34 -11.44
CA TYR A 7 -12.21 16.52 -12.65
C TYR A 7 -12.78 15.11 -12.42
N GLU A 8 -13.65 14.94 -11.42
CA GLU A 8 -14.17 13.63 -11.03
C GLU A 8 -14.69 12.79 -12.21
N SER A 9 -15.52 13.37 -13.10
CA SER A 9 -16.06 12.64 -14.26
C SER A 9 -14.95 12.14 -15.21
N LEU A 10 -13.93 12.97 -15.47
CA LEU A 10 -12.79 12.58 -16.28
C LEU A 10 -11.98 11.45 -15.62
N ILE A 11 -11.74 11.57 -14.31
CA ILE A 11 -11.01 10.54 -13.55
C ILE A 11 -11.75 9.21 -13.61
N VAL A 12 -13.07 9.21 -13.50
CA VAL A 12 -13.87 7.98 -13.61
C VAL A 12 -13.76 7.34 -15.00
N VAL A 13 -13.72 8.15 -16.07
CA VAL A 13 -13.50 7.65 -17.43
C VAL A 13 -12.09 7.10 -17.59
N CYS A 14 -11.06 7.82 -17.13
CA CYS A 14 -9.67 7.36 -17.13
C CYS A 14 -9.54 6.02 -16.41
N ASN A 15 -10.07 5.90 -15.20
CA ASN A 15 -10.09 4.65 -14.44
C ASN A 15 -10.75 3.50 -15.24
N GLY A 16 -11.85 3.76 -15.97
CA GLY A 16 -12.46 2.77 -16.85
C GLY A 16 -11.50 2.24 -17.93
N LEU A 17 -10.79 3.14 -18.60
CA LEU A 17 -9.80 2.80 -19.63
C LEU A 17 -8.58 2.08 -19.06
N GLU A 18 -8.09 2.54 -17.90
CA GLU A 18 -6.98 1.91 -17.19
C GLU A 18 -7.32 0.51 -16.71
N ARG A 19 -8.58 0.29 -16.28
CA ARG A 19 -9.08 -1.03 -15.95
C ARG A 19 -9.12 -1.95 -17.15
N LEU A 20 -9.54 -1.46 -18.31
CA LEU A 20 -9.47 -2.23 -19.55
C LEU A 20 -8.02 -2.59 -19.89
N PHE A 21 -7.12 -1.61 -19.88
CA PHE A 21 -5.70 -1.81 -20.17
C PHE A 21 -5.04 -2.81 -19.21
N GLY A 22 -5.20 -2.64 -17.90
CA GLY A 22 -4.63 -3.55 -16.90
C GLY A 22 -5.18 -4.98 -17.02
N ASN A 23 -6.46 -5.14 -17.38
CA ASN A 23 -7.01 -6.48 -17.64
C ASN A 23 -6.42 -7.11 -18.91
N ILE A 24 -6.18 -6.32 -19.97
CA ILE A 24 -5.48 -6.82 -21.18
C ILE A 24 -4.07 -7.31 -20.80
N VAL A 25 -3.30 -6.51 -20.05
CA VAL A 25 -1.97 -6.90 -19.56
C VAL A 25 -2.05 -8.20 -18.75
N LYS A 26 -3.01 -8.31 -17.83
CA LYS A 26 -3.22 -9.49 -16.99
C LYS A 26 -3.52 -10.74 -17.84
N VAL A 27 -4.42 -10.64 -18.81
CA VAL A 27 -4.80 -11.77 -19.67
C VAL A 27 -3.63 -12.21 -20.55
N LEU A 28 -2.93 -11.27 -21.17
CA LEU A 28 -1.76 -11.57 -22.01
C LEU A 28 -0.57 -12.11 -21.21
N SER A 29 -0.53 -11.88 -19.89
CA SER A 29 0.50 -12.42 -19.02
C SER A 29 0.41 -13.94 -18.84
N TYR A 30 -0.75 -14.56 -19.07
CA TYR A 30 -0.89 -16.03 -19.00
C TYR A 30 -0.07 -16.75 -20.07
N PRO A 31 -0.29 -16.51 -21.38
CA PRO A 31 0.54 -17.14 -22.42
C PRO A 31 2.01 -16.70 -22.32
N PHE A 32 2.28 -15.47 -21.89
CA PHE A 32 3.66 -15.01 -21.67
C PHE A 32 4.39 -15.87 -20.63
N HIS A 33 3.82 -16.09 -19.44
CA HIS A 33 4.44 -16.92 -18.41
C HIS A 33 4.32 -18.42 -18.68
N ALA A 34 3.43 -18.85 -19.58
CA ALA A 34 3.45 -20.21 -20.10
C ALA A 34 4.70 -20.45 -20.98
N LEU A 35 5.08 -19.48 -21.82
CA LEU A 35 6.28 -19.56 -22.66
C LEU A 35 7.58 -19.26 -21.88
N PHE A 36 7.53 -18.34 -20.91
CA PHE A 36 8.68 -17.88 -20.14
C PHE A 36 8.46 -18.04 -18.62
N PRO A 37 8.30 -19.28 -18.09
CA PRO A 37 7.82 -19.52 -16.73
C PRO A 37 8.72 -18.96 -15.63
N LYS A 38 10.02 -18.83 -15.88
CA LYS A 38 11.01 -18.33 -14.92
C LYS A 38 11.38 -16.86 -15.12
N LEU A 39 10.86 -16.20 -16.16
CA LEU A 39 11.22 -14.81 -16.44
C LEU A 39 10.58 -13.88 -15.41
N ARG A 40 11.42 -13.10 -14.73
CA ARG A 40 11.02 -12.10 -13.73
C ARG A 40 11.66 -10.75 -14.06
N PHE A 41 10.93 -9.69 -13.75
CA PHE A 41 11.38 -8.31 -13.88
C PHE A 41 11.81 -7.78 -12.51
N THR A 42 12.67 -6.77 -12.49
CA THR A 42 13.17 -6.19 -11.23
C THR A 42 12.56 -4.83 -11.01
N ILE A 43 11.79 -4.68 -9.94
CA ILE A 43 11.41 -3.37 -9.42
C ILE A 43 12.63 -2.78 -8.70
N PRO A 44 13.07 -1.55 -9.04
CA PRO A 44 14.20 -0.93 -8.34
C PRO A 44 13.81 -0.57 -6.90
N GLU A 45 14.74 -0.75 -5.96
CA GLU A 45 14.56 -0.34 -4.55
C GLU A 45 14.34 1.17 -4.42
N TYR A 46 14.98 1.95 -5.29
CA TYR A 46 14.79 3.39 -5.38
C TYR A 46 14.65 3.83 -6.84
N SER A 47 13.65 4.67 -7.12
CA SER A 47 13.52 5.37 -8.40
C SER A 47 13.24 6.85 -8.16
N PRO A 48 14.14 7.77 -8.53
CA PRO A 48 13.93 9.18 -8.28
C PRO A 48 12.76 9.72 -9.10
N ALA A 49 12.18 10.83 -8.61
CA ALA A 49 11.25 11.66 -9.37
C ALA A 49 11.85 12.03 -10.74
N LYS A 50 11.00 11.97 -11.77
CA LYS A 50 11.34 12.30 -13.16
C LYS A 50 11.14 13.79 -13.47
N ILE A 51 10.28 14.46 -12.72
CA ILE A 51 10.03 15.90 -12.85
C ILE A 51 10.09 16.58 -11.49
N LYS A 52 10.56 17.82 -11.46
CA LYS A 52 10.48 18.67 -10.27
C LYS A 52 9.06 19.22 -10.14
N SER A 53 8.44 18.99 -8.98
CA SER A 53 7.14 19.60 -8.67
C SER A 53 7.34 21.02 -8.14
N LYS A 54 6.49 21.95 -8.58
CA LYS A 54 6.39 23.31 -8.02
C LYS A 54 5.42 23.43 -6.84
N GLN A 55 4.54 22.45 -6.64
CA GLN A 55 3.57 22.44 -5.53
C GLN A 55 4.28 22.28 -4.19
N ASN A 56 3.96 23.12 -3.20
CA ASN A 56 4.36 22.91 -1.82
C ASN A 56 3.23 22.18 -1.10
N ILE A 57 3.47 20.93 -0.67
CA ILE A 57 2.45 20.06 -0.07
C ILE A 57 2.97 19.50 1.25
N ARG A 58 2.07 19.16 2.17
CA ARG A 58 2.43 18.58 3.48
C ARG A 58 2.85 17.12 3.43
N ILE A 59 2.23 16.33 2.55
CA ILE A 59 2.54 14.90 2.37
C ILE A 59 3.84 14.76 1.59
N THR A 60 4.85 14.11 2.18
CA THR A 60 6.15 13.86 1.54
C THR A 60 6.01 13.24 0.16
N LYS A 61 6.79 13.69 -0.83
CA LYS A 61 6.69 13.20 -2.22
C LYS A 61 7.42 11.88 -2.44
N THR A 62 7.08 10.88 -1.66
CA THR A 62 7.64 9.53 -1.72
C THR A 62 6.51 8.51 -1.79
N ILE A 63 6.57 7.61 -2.76
CA ILE A 63 5.72 6.42 -2.83
C ILE A 63 6.47 5.25 -2.21
N TRP A 64 5.81 4.57 -1.29
CA TRP A 64 6.28 3.38 -0.59
C TRP A 64 5.47 2.17 -1.04
N GLN A 65 6.16 1.12 -1.49
CA GLN A 65 5.55 -0.18 -1.76
C GLN A 65 6.40 -1.29 -1.14
N THR A 66 5.76 -2.41 -0.80
CA THR A 66 6.44 -3.60 -0.31
C THR A 66 5.84 -4.84 -0.94
N ASN A 67 6.67 -5.88 -1.10
CA ASN A 67 6.26 -7.22 -1.50
C ASN A 67 7.25 -8.23 -0.90
N TYR A 68 6.98 -9.53 -1.07
CA TYR A 68 7.94 -10.55 -0.64
C TYR A 68 9.25 -10.55 -1.45
N SER A 69 9.26 -9.97 -2.66
CA SER A 69 10.45 -9.85 -3.51
C SER A 69 10.26 -8.75 -4.56
N ASN A 70 11.36 -8.10 -4.94
CA ASN A 70 11.41 -7.15 -6.06
C ASN A 70 11.53 -7.84 -7.43
N LYS A 71 11.71 -9.17 -7.45
CA LYS A 71 11.63 -10.00 -8.65
C LYS A 71 10.18 -10.39 -8.86
N VAL A 72 9.54 -9.78 -9.86
CA VAL A 72 8.09 -9.85 -10.05
C VAL A 72 7.73 -10.31 -11.46
N THR A 73 6.49 -10.78 -11.61
CA THR A 73 5.93 -11.16 -12.91
C THR A 73 5.62 -9.93 -13.77
N LEU A 74 5.52 -10.13 -15.09
CA LEU A 74 5.13 -9.10 -16.06
C LEU A 74 3.95 -8.19 -15.62
N PRO A 75 2.79 -8.71 -15.15
CA PRO A 75 1.67 -7.85 -14.81
C PRO A 75 1.93 -6.98 -13.58
N VAL A 76 2.69 -7.49 -12.59
CA VAL A 76 3.11 -6.70 -11.43
C VAL A 76 4.11 -5.62 -11.83
N TYR A 77 5.04 -5.94 -12.73
CA TYR A 77 5.99 -4.95 -13.25
C TYR A 77 5.31 -3.87 -14.09
N ALA A 78 4.35 -4.24 -14.93
CA ALA A 78 3.54 -3.30 -15.68
C ALA A 78 2.73 -2.38 -14.75
N ASN A 79 2.18 -2.92 -13.65
CA ASN A 79 1.52 -2.12 -12.61
C ASN A 79 2.45 -1.08 -12.01
N TYR A 80 3.69 -1.47 -11.68
CA TYR A 80 4.73 -0.57 -11.21
C TYR A 80 5.06 0.54 -12.23
N LEU A 81 5.29 0.19 -13.50
CA LEU A 81 5.59 1.17 -14.55
C LEU A 81 4.44 2.17 -14.72
N PHE A 82 3.21 1.68 -14.68
CA PHE A 82 2.02 2.52 -14.75
C PHE A 82 1.94 3.49 -13.55
N ASN A 83 2.18 3.01 -12.33
CA ASN A 83 2.27 3.88 -11.17
C ASN A 83 3.38 4.92 -11.31
N ARG A 84 4.56 4.58 -11.85
CA ARG A 84 5.63 5.56 -12.11
C ARG A 84 5.21 6.63 -13.11
N LEU A 85 4.48 6.27 -14.17
CA LEU A 85 3.89 7.23 -15.10
C LEU A 85 2.90 8.18 -14.38
N MET A 86 2.10 7.66 -13.45
CA MET A 86 1.16 8.46 -12.66
C MET A 86 1.80 9.27 -11.53
N SER A 87 3.11 9.12 -11.31
CA SER A 87 3.81 9.71 -10.15
C SER A 87 5.16 10.31 -10.50
N LEU A 88 5.27 10.91 -11.69
CA LEU A 88 6.52 11.48 -12.20
C LEU A 88 7.20 12.46 -11.23
N SER A 89 6.44 13.16 -10.38
CA SER A 89 6.99 14.13 -9.42
C SER A 89 7.28 13.57 -8.02
N TYR A 90 7.21 12.25 -7.86
CA TYR A 90 7.43 11.55 -6.60
C TYR A 90 8.60 10.59 -6.74
N ASP A 91 9.41 10.53 -5.69
CA ASP A 91 10.35 9.44 -5.50
C ASP A 91 9.57 8.15 -5.24
N TYR A 92 10.17 7.04 -5.59
CA TYR A 92 9.63 5.71 -5.36
C TYR A 92 10.62 4.90 -4.55
N ARG A 93 10.11 4.20 -3.53
CA ARG A 93 10.85 3.28 -2.68
C ARG A 93 10.13 1.96 -2.57
N TYR A 94 10.85 0.90 -2.91
CA TYR A 94 10.44 -0.48 -2.69
C TYR A 94 11.21 -1.05 -1.50
N VAL A 95 10.53 -1.79 -0.63
CA VAL A 95 11.14 -2.47 0.52
C VAL A 95 10.71 -3.95 0.52
N SER A 96 11.68 -4.87 0.52
CA SER A 96 11.43 -6.32 0.56
C SER A 96 10.98 -6.78 1.95
N THR A 97 10.63 -8.06 2.11
CA THR A 97 10.24 -8.59 3.43
C THR A 97 11.36 -8.46 4.45
N GLU A 98 12.57 -8.80 4.03
CA GLU A 98 13.79 -8.77 4.82
C GLU A 98 14.17 -7.33 5.17
N ASP A 99 14.07 -6.40 4.22
CA ASP A 99 14.40 -5.00 4.43
C ASP A 99 13.42 -4.28 5.37
N ARG A 100 12.16 -4.73 5.45
CA ARG A 100 11.21 -4.19 6.42
C ARG A 100 11.70 -4.41 7.84
N GLU A 101 12.16 -5.62 8.17
CA GLU A 101 12.64 -5.93 9.52
C GLU A 101 13.84 -5.06 9.89
N THR A 102 14.81 -4.96 8.98
CA THR A 102 15.98 -4.08 9.13
C THR A 102 15.55 -2.63 9.38
N TYR A 103 14.66 -2.09 8.54
CA TYR A 103 14.18 -0.72 8.68
C TYR A 103 13.48 -0.48 10.03
N ILE A 104 12.59 -1.39 10.48
CA ILE A 104 11.92 -1.25 11.78
C ILE A 104 12.95 -1.33 12.90
N LYS A 105 13.90 -2.28 12.85
CA LYS A 105 14.92 -2.44 13.89
C LYS A 105 15.80 -1.21 14.06
N GLU A 106 16.14 -0.53 12.97
CA GLU A 106 17.02 0.65 12.96
C GLU A 106 16.31 1.94 13.40
N ASN A 107 14.98 2.03 13.21
CA ASN A 107 14.24 3.28 13.37
C ASN A 107 13.20 3.25 14.51
N ALA A 108 12.86 2.07 15.03
CA ALA A 108 11.86 1.92 16.07
C ALA A 108 12.48 1.82 17.48
N ASP A 109 11.71 2.19 18.49
CA ASP A 109 12.04 1.87 19.87
C ASP A 109 11.94 0.34 20.13
N THR A 110 12.49 -0.09 21.26
CA THR A 110 12.54 -1.51 21.66
C THR A 110 11.16 -2.17 21.73
N ARG A 111 10.11 -1.47 22.21
CA ARG A 111 8.75 -2.02 22.33
C ARG A 111 8.16 -2.24 20.94
N THR A 112 8.27 -1.24 20.07
CA THR A 112 7.76 -1.28 18.70
C THR A 112 8.44 -2.37 17.88
N PHE A 113 9.77 -2.50 17.92
CA PHE A 113 10.48 -3.58 17.23
C PHE A 113 10.14 -4.95 17.82
N SER A 114 10.04 -5.07 19.15
CA SER A 114 9.64 -6.32 19.81
C SER A 114 8.27 -6.79 19.33
N ALA A 115 7.29 -5.89 19.22
CA ALA A 115 5.97 -6.22 18.67
C ALA A 115 6.05 -6.67 17.20
N TYR A 116 6.74 -5.93 16.33
CA TYR A 116 6.93 -6.32 14.93
C TYR A 116 7.56 -7.72 14.82
N SER A 117 8.59 -8.00 15.63
CA SER A 117 9.35 -9.25 15.57
C SER A 117 8.49 -10.49 15.88
N LYS A 118 7.36 -10.34 16.57
CA LYS A 118 6.43 -11.45 16.88
C LYS A 118 5.60 -11.87 15.67
N LEU A 119 5.45 -11.00 14.66
CA LEU A 119 4.65 -11.27 13.47
C LEU A 119 5.34 -12.31 12.58
N THR A 120 4.61 -13.32 12.17
CA THR A 120 5.10 -14.40 11.31
C THR A 120 4.48 -14.37 9.91
N ASP A 121 3.44 -13.57 9.70
CA ASP A 121 2.72 -13.43 8.44
C ASP A 121 3.21 -12.23 7.64
N GLY A 122 3.48 -12.43 6.35
CA GLY A 122 4.04 -11.39 5.49
C GLY A 122 3.10 -10.20 5.25
N ALA A 123 1.78 -10.42 5.29
CA ALA A 123 0.78 -9.36 5.15
C ALA A 123 0.63 -8.59 6.47
N ALA A 124 0.61 -9.28 7.61
CA ALA A 124 0.61 -8.62 8.92
C ALA A 124 1.86 -7.75 9.13
N GLN A 125 3.03 -8.24 8.69
CA GLN A 125 4.26 -7.45 8.65
C GLN A 125 4.15 -6.25 7.70
N ALA A 126 3.46 -6.38 6.55
CA ALA A 126 3.25 -5.26 5.62
C ALA A 126 2.33 -4.19 6.19
N ASP A 127 1.28 -4.59 6.91
CA ASP A 127 0.36 -3.71 7.61
C ASP A 127 1.06 -2.91 8.71
N PHE A 128 1.89 -3.57 9.53
CA PHE A 128 2.69 -2.87 10.53
C PHE A 128 3.67 -1.89 9.86
N TRP A 129 4.42 -2.38 8.87
CA TRP A 129 5.46 -1.60 8.20
C TRP A 129 4.89 -0.36 7.51
N ARG A 130 3.77 -0.47 6.77
CA ARG A 130 3.21 0.70 6.06
C ARG A 130 2.80 1.82 7.02
N VAL A 131 2.23 1.47 8.16
CA VAL A 131 1.80 2.44 9.17
C VAL A 131 3.01 3.08 9.82
N PHE A 132 4.01 2.28 10.22
CA PHE A 132 5.24 2.77 10.82
C PHE A 132 6.03 3.67 9.88
N THR A 133 6.27 3.24 8.63
CA THR A 133 7.04 4.01 7.65
C THR A 133 6.36 5.34 7.33
N LEU A 134 5.03 5.35 7.13
CA LEU A 134 4.33 6.62 6.91
C LEU A 134 4.32 7.51 8.15
N LEU A 135 4.30 6.94 9.37
CA LEU A 135 4.41 7.74 10.59
C LEU A 135 5.78 8.44 10.67
N GLN A 136 6.85 7.73 10.31
CA GLN A 136 8.23 8.25 10.39
C GLN A 136 8.61 9.18 9.24
N GLU A 137 8.15 8.90 8.02
CA GLU A 137 8.62 9.56 6.80
C GLU A 137 7.54 10.41 6.13
N GLY A 138 6.27 10.15 6.44
CA GLY A 138 5.15 10.58 5.64
C GLY A 138 5.17 9.96 4.23
N GLY A 139 4.33 10.53 3.37
CA GLY A 139 4.24 10.15 1.97
C GLY A 139 3.06 9.26 1.67
N VAL A 140 3.23 8.38 0.68
CA VAL A 140 2.12 7.62 0.09
C VAL A 140 2.47 6.15 0.04
N TYR A 141 1.67 5.33 0.71
CA TYR A 141 1.72 3.89 0.57
C TYR A 141 0.69 3.40 -0.45
N ILE A 142 1.08 2.43 -1.28
CA ILE A 142 0.20 1.72 -2.21
C ILE A 142 0.53 0.22 -2.18
N ASP A 143 -0.46 -0.65 -1.97
CA ASP A 143 -0.28 -2.10 -2.12
C ASP A 143 0.35 -2.43 -3.50
N ILE A 144 1.16 -3.48 -3.59
CA ILE A 144 1.91 -3.80 -4.83
C ILE A 144 1.01 -4.09 -6.04
N ASP A 145 -0.23 -4.53 -5.80
CA ASP A 145 -1.27 -4.77 -6.80
C ASP A 145 -2.24 -3.58 -6.96
N GLY A 146 -1.98 -2.48 -6.26
CA GLY A 146 -2.68 -1.22 -6.37
C GLY A 146 -2.12 -0.32 -7.48
N HIS A 147 -2.98 0.45 -8.14
CA HIS A 147 -2.56 1.52 -9.04
C HIS A 147 -3.34 2.81 -8.85
N LEU A 148 -2.65 3.94 -9.05
CA LEU A 148 -3.28 5.25 -9.12
C LEU A 148 -4.23 5.31 -10.31
N VAL A 149 -5.33 6.04 -10.18
CA VAL A 149 -6.31 6.21 -11.27
C VAL A 149 -6.21 7.57 -11.99
N PHE A 150 -5.25 8.38 -11.56
CA PHE A 150 -4.94 9.70 -12.10
C PHE A 150 -3.57 10.16 -11.59
N PRO A 151 -2.90 11.16 -12.21
CA PRO A 151 -1.64 11.68 -11.70
C PRO A 151 -1.72 12.11 -10.23
N ILE A 152 -0.81 11.61 -9.40
CA ILE A 152 -0.86 11.80 -7.94
C ILE A 152 -0.78 13.26 -7.51
N SER A 153 -0.13 14.13 -8.31
CA SER A 153 -0.07 15.57 -8.10
C SER A 153 -1.42 16.29 -8.28
N GLN A 154 -2.43 15.60 -8.81
CA GLN A 154 -3.83 16.05 -8.87
C GLN A 154 -4.70 15.38 -7.80
N ILE A 155 -4.21 14.29 -7.21
CA ILE A 155 -4.88 13.59 -6.11
C ILE A 155 -4.58 14.31 -4.79
N ILE A 156 -3.30 14.50 -4.48
CA ILE A 156 -2.83 15.14 -3.24
C ILE A 156 -2.70 16.65 -3.45
N ARG A 157 -3.26 17.44 -2.53
CA ARG A 157 -3.25 18.91 -2.54
C ARG A 157 -2.37 19.50 -1.45
N GLU A 158 -2.12 20.80 -1.56
CA GLU A 158 -1.18 21.55 -0.70
C GLU A 158 -1.48 21.42 0.80
N ASN A 159 -2.77 21.47 1.17
CA ASN A 159 -3.21 21.42 2.56
C ASN A 159 -3.71 20.04 3.02
N ASP A 160 -3.62 19.01 2.18
CA ASP A 160 -3.99 17.66 2.59
C ASP A 160 -2.94 17.17 3.63
N GLN A 161 -3.38 16.86 4.84
CA GLN A 161 -2.56 16.20 5.87
C GLN A 161 -2.63 14.68 5.71
N GLU A 162 -3.76 14.19 5.23
CA GLU A 162 -4.01 12.81 4.88
C GLU A 162 -4.93 12.71 3.64
N VAL A 163 -4.88 11.58 2.94
CA VAL A 163 -5.86 11.17 1.94
C VAL A 163 -6.08 9.68 2.10
N LEU A 164 -7.28 9.29 2.53
CA LEU A 164 -7.63 7.90 2.79
C LEU A 164 -8.73 7.41 1.83
N ILE A 165 -8.73 6.11 1.55
CA ILE A 165 -9.81 5.49 0.77
C ILE A 165 -10.89 4.93 1.70
N LYS A 166 -12.14 5.26 1.40
CA LYS A 166 -13.33 4.70 2.07
C LYS A 166 -14.14 3.87 1.06
N ARG A 167 -14.41 2.60 1.39
CA ARG A 167 -15.30 1.69 0.64
C ARG A 167 -16.43 1.24 1.57
N ARG A 168 -17.69 1.40 1.15
CA ARG A 168 -18.89 0.96 1.91
C ARG A 168 -18.80 1.36 3.39
N ASP A 169 -18.49 2.64 3.63
CA ASP A 169 -18.32 3.22 4.95
C ASP A 169 -17.20 2.68 5.85
N LYS A 170 -16.30 1.87 5.30
CA LYS A 170 -15.07 1.43 5.98
C LYS A 170 -13.83 1.99 5.30
N TYR A 171 -12.86 2.42 6.11
CA TYR A 171 -11.55 2.81 5.63
C TYR A 171 -10.76 1.58 5.20
N THR A 172 -9.98 1.70 4.14
CA THR A 172 -9.08 0.65 3.65
C THR A 172 -7.63 1.06 3.84
N ASN A 173 -6.72 0.10 4.03
CA ASN A 173 -5.29 0.38 4.21
C ASN A 173 -4.42 0.08 2.98
N PHE A 174 -4.99 -0.34 1.85
CA PHE A 174 -4.24 -0.61 0.61
C PHE A 174 -3.68 0.67 -0.07
N PHE A 175 -4.22 1.83 0.30
CA PHE A 175 -3.71 3.14 -0.06
C PHE A 175 -3.79 4.04 1.17
N LEU A 176 -2.68 4.68 1.52
CA LEU A 176 -2.62 5.67 2.60
C LEU A 176 -1.71 6.79 2.15
N ALA A 177 -2.16 8.04 2.22
CA ALA A 177 -1.29 9.19 2.08
C ALA A 177 -1.37 10.01 3.36
N CYS A 178 -0.25 10.29 4.02
CA CYS A 178 -0.21 11.05 5.27
C CYS A 178 1.04 11.93 5.34
N GLU A 179 0.94 13.08 6.00
CA GLU A 179 2.10 13.84 6.43
C GLU A 179 2.87 13.09 7.51
N LYS A 180 4.16 13.39 7.64
CA LYS A 180 5.03 12.81 8.67
C LYS A 180 4.47 13.12 10.06
N GLY A 181 4.43 12.12 10.93
CA GLY A 181 3.96 12.27 12.31
C GLY A 181 2.44 12.35 12.48
N HIS A 182 1.66 12.01 11.45
CA HIS A 182 0.19 12.18 11.51
C HIS A 182 -0.46 11.38 12.66
N PRO A 183 -1.31 11.99 13.51
CA PRO A 183 -1.86 11.35 14.71
C PRO A 183 -2.62 10.04 14.46
N ILE A 184 -3.36 9.94 13.34
CA ILE A 184 -4.08 8.70 12.98
C ILE A 184 -3.13 7.51 12.84
N LEU A 185 -1.94 7.72 12.26
CA LEU A 185 -0.97 6.64 12.09
C LEU A 185 -0.36 6.24 13.43
N LYS A 186 -0.14 7.20 14.33
CA LYS A 186 0.30 6.94 15.70
C LYS A 186 -0.73 6.10 16.47
N ASP A 187 -2.00 6.51 16.44
CA ASP A 187 -3.10 5.78 17.09
C ASP A 187 -3.27 4.38 16.49
N THR A 188 -3.17 4.26 15.15
CA THR A 188 -3.24 2.97 14.46
C THR A 188 -2.10 2.05 14.88
N LEU A 189 -0.86 2.55 14.93
CA LEU A 189 0.31 1.77 15.33
C LEU A 189 0.20 1.31 16.78
N GLU A 190 -0.27 2.15 17.69
CA GLU A 190 -0.48 1.76 19.10
C GLU A 190 -1.53 0.65 19.22
N ILE A 191 -2.63 0.71 18.45
CA ILE A 191 -3.63 -0.37 18.40
C ILE A 191 -3.01 -1.67 17.89
N ILE A 192 -2.21 -1.61 16.81
CA ILE A 192 -1.50 -2.77 16.27
C ILE A 192 -0.59 -3.40 17.33
N ILE A 193 0.24 -2.58 18.00
CA ILE A 193 1.15 -3.05 19.05
C ILE A 193 0.35 -3.66 20.21
N SER A 194 -0.71 -2.99 20.66
CA SER A 194 -1.60 -3.48 21.73
C SER A 194 -2.23 -4.83 21.36
N ASN A 195 -2.69 -5.00 20.11
CA ASN A 195 -3.25 -6.26 19.64
C ASN A 195 -2.22 -7.40 19.69
N ILE A 196 -0.98 -7.13 19.26
CA ILE A 196 0.13 -8.10 19.30
C ILE A 196 0.51 -8.45 20.74
N GLU A 197 0.66 -7.45 21.61
CA GLU A 197 1.03 -7.63 23.03
C GLU A 197 -0.01 -8.45 23.79
N ASN A 198 -1.29 -8.23 23.49
CA ASN A 198 -2.41 -8.93 24.13
C ASN A 198 -2.89 -10.17 23.35
N ARG A 199 -2.17 -10.57 22.28
CA ARG A 199 -2.50 -11.71 21.41
C ARG A 199 -3.95 -11.72 20.90
N ARG A 200 -4.48 -10.56 20.53
CA ARG A 200 -5.82 -10.42 19.91
C ARG A 200 -5.78 -10.88 18.46
N ILE A 201 -5.82 -12.19 18.28
CA ILE A 201 -5.71 -12.87 16.98
C ILE A 201 -7.09 -13.18 16.36
N GLU A 202 -8.18 -12.94 17.09
CA GLU A 202 -9.53 -13.12 16.58
C GLU A 202 -9.79 -12.17 15.41
N GLY A 203 -10.32 -12.70 14.30
CA GLY A 203 -10.50 -11.95 13.06
C GLY A 203 -9.24 -11.84 12.19
N GLY A 204 -8.14 -12.46 12.61
CA GLY A 204 -6.91 -12.64 11.82
C GLY A 204 -6.21 -11.33 11.45
N VAL A 205 -5.46 -11.35 10.36
CA VAL A 205 -4.68 -10.18 9.88
C VAL A 205 -5.56 -8.93 9.74
N PHE A 206 -6.79 -9.08 9.23
CA PHE A 206 -7.71 -7.97 9.01
C PHE A 206 -7.99 -7.13 10.28
N VAL A 207 -8.13 -7.81 11.43
CA VAL A 207 -8.42 -7.17 12.72
C VAL A 207 -7.15 -6.82 13.49
N MET A 208 -6.17 -7.74 13.49
CA MET A 208 -4.96 -7.60 14.30
C MET A 208 -4.06 -6.45 13.83
N THR A 209 -3.81 -6.37 12.52
CA THR A 209 -2.89 -5.38 11.92
C THR A 209 -3.51 -4.58 10.78
N GLY A 210 -4.56 -5.12 10.15
CA GLY A 210 -5.14 -4.63 8.91
C GLY A 210 -6.10 -3.46 9.07
N PRO A 211 -7.03 -3.28 8.11
CA PRO A 211 -7.92 -2.13 8.05
C PRO A 211 -8.71 -1.84 9.31
N GLU A 212 -9.07 -2.84 10.14
CA GLU A 212 -9.88 -2.57 11.32
C GLU A 212 -9.14 -1.67 12.33
N THR A 213 -7.82 -1.83 12.48
CA THR A 213 -7.01 -0.97 13.36
C THR A 213 -7.08 0.50 12.95
N LEU A 214 -7.05 0.77 11.64
CA LEU A 214 -7.22 2.11 11.07
C LEU A 214 -8.64 2.64 11.30
N ASN A 215 -9.67 1.81 11.12
CA ASN A 215 -11.07 2.21 11.36
C ASN A 215 -11.29 2.57 12.84
N VAL A 216 -10.72 1.79 13.78
CA VAL A 216 -10.77 2.05 15.22
C VAL A 216 -10.01 3.33 15.57
N ALA A 217 -8.81 3.54 15.03
CA ALA A 217 -8.01 4.73 15.26
C ALA A 217 -8.72 6.02 14.81
N ILE A 218 -9.40 5.96 13.65
CA ILE A 218 -10.15 7.11 13.12
C ILE A 218 -11.41 7.35 13.95
N GLY A 219 -12.20 6.30 14.24
CA GLY A 219 -13.44 6.42 14.98
C GLY A 219 -14.39 7.44 14.34
N THR A 220 -14.69 8.52 15.08
CA THR A 220 -15.57 9.62 14.65
C THR A 220 -14.82 10.84 14.13
N LYS A 221 -13.48 10.80 14.08
CA LYS A 221 -12.65 11.92 13.61
C LYS A 221 -12.99 12.24 12.16
N SER A 222 -13.09 13.53 11.84
CA SER A 222 -13.24 13.99 10.46
C SER A 222 -11.90 13.88 9.75
N VAL A 223 -11.84 13.05 8.71
CA VAL A 223 -10.64 12.83 7.91
C VAL A 223 -10.92 13.03 6.42
N ASN A 224 -9.89 13.36 5.65
CA ASN A 224 -9.99 13.51 4.22
C ASN A 224 -10.12 12.15 3.54
N THR A 225 -11.30 11.89 2.96
CA THR A 225 -11.62 10.62 2.33
C THR A 225 -11.92 10.77 0.87
N ARG A 226 -11.57 9.73 0.11
CA ARG A 226 -11.93 9.59 -1.30
C ARG A 226 -12.42 8.18 -1.61
N ARG A 227 -13.09 8.07 -2.75
CA ARG A 227 -13.46 6.78 -3.33
C ARG A 227 -12.27 6.21 -4.07
N ASP A 228 -12.12 4.89 -4.03
CA ASP A 228 -11.12 4.15 -4.78
C ASP A 228 -11.15 4.46 -6.27
N LYS A 229 -12.34 4.53 -6.86
CA LYS A 229 -12.54 4.85 -8.29
C LYS A 229 -12.05 6.23 -8.72
N THR A 230 -11.68 7.09 -7.76
CA THR A 230 -11.15 8.44 -7.98
C THR A 230 -9.76 8.64 -7.37
N THR A 231 -9.10 7.58 -6.88
CA THR A 231 -7.82 7.70 -6.18
C THR A 231 -6.87 6.55 -6.51
N CYS A 232 -7.23 5.32 -6.13
CA CYS A 232 -6.41 4.14 -6.35
C CYS A 232 -7.31 2.90 -6.43
N ALA A 233 -7.08 2.06 -7.44
CA ALA A 233 -7.76 0.78 -7.62
C ALA A 233 -6.77 -0.37 -7.33
N GLN A 234 -7.30 -1.57 -7.02
CA GLN A 234 -6.51 -2.73 -6.62
C GLN A 234 -6.90 -3.97 -7.44
N GLY A 235 -5.93 -4.81 -7.79
CA GLY A 235 -6.17 -6.10 -8.46
C GLY A 235 -6.53 -5.99 -9.94
N THR A 236 -6.30 -4.83 -10.56
CA THR A 236 -6.58 -4.61 -11.98
C THR A 236 -5.55 -5.31 -12.86
N PHE A 237 -4.27 -4.95 -12.70
CA PHE A 237 -3.17 -5.41 -13.55
C PHE A 237 -2.74 -6.84 -13.25
N THR A 238 -2.84 -7.26 -11.99
CA THR A 238 -2.39 -8.56 -11.52
C THR A 238 -3.49 -9.26 -10.74
N ASN A 239 -3.24 -10.51 -10.34
CA ASN A 239 -4.07 -11.28 -9.44
C ASN A 239 -3.17 -12.09 -8.50
N GLU A 240 -3.78 -12.84 -7.59
CA GLU A 240 -3.07 -13.68 -6.64
C GLU A 240 -2.09 -14.66 -7.31
N TYR A 241 -2.49 -15.26 -8.44
CA TYR A 241 -1.63 -16.19 -9.17
C TYR A 241 -0.33 -15.52 -9.63
N PHE A 242 -0.42 -14.36 -10.31
CA PHE A 242 0.77 -13.67 -10.81
C PHE A 242 1.57 -12.96 -9.71
N GLN A 243 0.91 -12.48 -8.67
CA GLN A 243 1.59 -11.86 -7.54
C GLN A 243 2.41 -12.88 -6.76
N TYR A 244 1.89 -14.08 -6.55
CA TYR A 244 2.49 -15.12 -5.71
C TYR A 244 2.94 -16.36 -6.49
N ILE A 245 3.27 -16.22 -7.78
CA ILE A 245 3.63 -17.37 -8.63
C ILE A 245 4.82 -18.16 -8.06
N ASP A 246 5.76 -17.48 -7.40
CA ASP A 246 6.96 -18.07 -6.80
C ASP A 246 6.78 -18.47 -5.32
N LYS A 247 5.67 -18.03 -4.69
CA LYS A 247 5.30 -18.39 -3.32
C LYS A 247 3.79 -18.67 -3.23
N PRO A 248 3.27 -19.71 -3.90
CA PRO A 248 1.83 -19.99 -3.90
C PRO A 248 1.27 -20.10 -2.49
N ARG A 249 0.00 -19.71 -2.30
CA ARG A 249 -0.69 -19.72 -0.99
C ARG A 249 -0.09 -18.82 0.09
N SER A 250 0.62 -17.76 -0.32
CA SER A 250 1.19 -16.76 0.61
C SER A 250 0.27 -15.57 0.91
N LYS A 251 -1.00 -15.65 0.48
CA LYS A 251 -2.01 -14.65 0.82
C LYS A 251 -2.47 -14.85 2.26
N TRP A 252 -2.77 -13.74 2.93
CA TRP A 252 -3.11 -13.70 4.37
C TRP A 252 -4.28 -14.62 4.79
N ASN A 253 -5.20 -14.94 3.87
CA ASN A 253 -6.38 -15.76 4.17
C ASN A 253 -6.09 -17.27 4.20
N TYR A 254 -4.86 -17.71 3.88
CA TYR A 254 -4.46 -19.12 4.01
C TYR A 254 -3.86 -19.45 5.37
N LYS A 255 -3.38 -18.45 6.12
CA LYS A 255 -2.73 -18.67 7.41
C LYS A 255 -3.76 -18.74 8.53
N LYS A 256 -3.57 -19.68 9.46
CA LYS A 256 -4.45 -19.79 10.63
C LYS A 256 -4.12 -18.69 11.64
N ASN A 257 -5.12 -18.27 12.41
CA ASN A 257 -4.98 -17.16 13.36
C ASN A 257 -3.94 -17.46 14.47
N ASP A 258 -3.87 -18.71 14.93
CA ASP A 258 -2.90 -19.18 15.94
C ASP A 258 -1.46 -19.17 15.44
N GLU A 259 -1.25 -19.15 14.12
CA GLU A 259 0.07 -19.10 13.50
C GLU A 259 0.56 -17.67 13.24
N LEU A 260 -0.24 -16.62 13.52
CA LEU A 260 0.08 -15.22 13.19
C LEU A 260 1.19 -14.62 14.09
N LEU A 261 1.35 -15.17 15.29
CA LEU A 261 2.32 -14.72 16.29
C LEU A 261 3.18 -15.92 16.73
N LYS A 262 4.49 -15.69 16.88
CA LYS A 262 5.42 -16.66 17.49
C LYS A 262 5.51 -16.49 19.01
#